data_AF-A0A174WNL2-F1
#
_entry.id   AF-A0A174WNL2-F1
#
_cell.length_a   1.000
_cell.length_b   1.000
_cell.length_c   1.000
_cell.angle_alpha   90.00
_cell.angle_beta   90.00
_cell.angle_gamma   90.00
#
_symmetry.space_group_name_H-M   'P 1'
#
loop_
_entity.id
_entity.type
_entity.pdbx_description
1 polymer ?
#
loop_
_entity_poly.entity_id
_entity_poly.type
_entity_poly.pdbx_seq_one_letter_code
_entity_poly.pdbx_strand_id
1 'polypeptide(L)'
;MEDIYELPGLIQMYQATGKAEYGERALEQTNRAILRQDGTLLSGPEAGACLFALKQTGKQEYRKAADLVFNRLVNGETAMPEAAMPFYAEYDTLFNKKAHYGEIAAYFEGKKAWSGREAAVLIDTIEKMSMEIYEYYRALCDLLKQAVRQKLPAEGPRPEVLLNEEEAWLGYAVLKACSLGVLNREKYGEAGLRIWRRFEVQQDKGEGFGNMLKAQYLIFEKN
;
A
#
# COMPACT_ATOMS: atom_id res chain seq x y z
N MET A 1 -2.64 -10.32 -17.43
CA MET A 1 -1.67 -9.95 -16.39
C MET A 1 -2.48 -9.90 -15.12
N GLU A 2 -2.17 -10.73 -14.12
CA GLU A 2 -2.91 -10.76 -12.85
C GLU A 2 -2.78 -9.39 -12.19
N ASP A 3 -3.90 -8.80 -11.75
CA ASP A 3 -3.92 -7.48 -11.11
C ASP A 3 -3.30 -7.62 -9.71
N ILE A 4 -2.03 -7.25 -9.57
CA ILE A 4 -1.27 -7.34 -8.31
C ILE A 4 -1.90 -6.53 -7.16
N TYR A 5 -2.90 -5.70 -7.44
CA TYR A 5 -3.63 -4.90 -6.47
C TYR A 5 -4.98 -5.49 -6.06
N GLU A 6 -5.39 -6.62 -6.64
CA GLU A 6 -6.66 -7.27 -6.28
C GLU A 6 -6.70 -7.62 -4.78
N LEU A 7 -5.71 -8.37 -4.30
CA LEU A 7 -5.58 -8.75 -2.89
C LEU A 7 -5.49 -7.54 -1.94
N PRO A 8 -4.59 -6.55 -2.17
CA PRO A 8 -4.59 -5.31 -1.40
C PRO A 8 -5.94 -4.57 -1.41
N GLY A 9 -6.61 -4.50 -2.55
CA GLY A 9 -7.92 -3.85 -2.70
C GLY A 9 -8.99 -4.52 -1.85
N LEU A 10 -9.08 -5.85 -1.90
CA LEU A 10 -10.00 -6.62 -1.05
C LEU A 10 -9.70 -6.42 0.44
N ILE A 11 -8.44 -6.52 0.84
CA ILE A 11 -8.04 -6.35 2.25
C ILE A 11 -8.37 -4.94 2.76
N GLN A 12 -8.08 -3.90 1.98
CA GLN A 12 -8.37 -2.52 2.37
C GLN A 12 -9.88 -2.25 2.41
N MET A 13 -10.67 -2.81 1.49
CA MET A 13 -12.12 -2.72 1.54
C MET A 13 -12.71 -3.45 2.76
N TYR A 14 -12.17 -4.62 3.11
CA TYR A 14 -12.55 -5.31 4.35
C TYR A 14 -12.26 -4.44 5.57
N GLN A 15 -11.07 -3.84 5.67
CA GLN A 15 -10.69 -2.93 6.76
C GLN A 15 -11.57 -1.67 6.81
N ALA A 16 -11.87 -1.08 5.66
CA ALA A 16 -12.65 0.15 5.57
C ALA A 16 -14.14 -0.08 5.86
N THR A 17 -14.70 -1.23 5.49
CA THR A 17 -16.15 -1.47 5.53
C THR A 17 -16.60 -2.44 6.62
N GLY A 18 -15.72 -3.32 7.09
CA GLY A 18 -16.06 -4.43 7.98
C GLY A 18 -16.89 -5.55 7.32
N LYS A 19 -17.15 -5.48 6.00
CA LYS A 19 -17.96 -6.47 5.29
C LYS A 19 -17.18 -7.75 5.04
N ALA A 20 -17.67 -8.87 5.58
CA ALA A 20 -16.99 -10.18 5.52
C ALA A 20 -16.65 -10.64 4.08
N GLU A 21 -17.50 -10.31 3.09
CA GLU A 21 -17.32 -10.70 1.68
C GLU A 21 -15.93 -10.37 1.13
N TYR A 22 -15.36 -9.22 1.50
CA TYR A 22 -14.02 -8.82 1.04
C TYR A 22 -12.92 -9.64 1.72
N GLY A 23 -13.07 -9.93 3.02
CA GLY A 23 -12.13 -10.74 3.78
C GLY A 23 -12.13 -12.19 3.33
N GLU A 24 -13.31 -12.75 3.07
CA GLU A 24 -13.48 -14.12 2.56
C GLU A 24 -12.85 -14.28 1.17
N ARG A 25 -13.12 -13.34 0.24
CA ARG A 25 -12.46 -13.32 -1.07
C ARG A 25 -10.94 -13.18 -0.96
N ALA A 26 -10.45 -12.31 -0.08
CA ALA A 26 -9.01 -12.15 0.14
C ALA A 26 -8.37 -13.45 0.65
N LEU A 27 -9.01 -14.14 1.60
CA LEU A 27 -8.54 -15.44 2.09
C LEU A 27 -8.57 -16.51 0.99
N GLU A 28 -9.63 -16.59 0.20
CA GLU A 28 -9.75 -17.53 -0.90
C GLU A 28 -8.62 -17.33 -1.93
N GLN A 29 -8.39 -16.09 -2.35
CA GLN A 29 -7.34 -15.76 -3.32
C GLN A 29 -5.94 -15.98 -2.75
N THR A 30 -5.71 -15.67 -1.47
CA THR A 30 -4.43 -15.96 -0.80
C THR A 30 -4.15 -17.46 -0.79
N ASN A 31 -5.16 -18.30 -0.50
CA ASN A 31 -5.02 -19.75 -0.54
C ASN A 31 -4.71 -20.26 -1.96
N ARG A 32 -5.39 -19.72 -2.98
CA ARG A 32 -5.09 -20.05 -4.39
C ARG A 32 -3.65 -19.66 -4.75
N ALA A 33 -3.16 -18.52 -4.28
CA ALA A 33 -1.80 -18.06 -4.53
C ALA A 33 -0.74 -18.97 -3.90
N ILE A 34 -0.94 -19.41 -2.65
CA ILE A 34 -0.02 -20.33 -1.94
C ILE A 34 -0.01 -21.72 -2.60
N LEU A 35 -1.15 -22.17 -3.11
CA LEU A 35 -1.31 -23.50 -3.72
C LEU A 35 -0.89 -23.56 -5.20
N ARG A 36 -0.37 -22.47 -5.77
CA ARG A 36 0.14 -22.48 -7.15
C ARG A 36 1.25 -23.53 -7.29
N GLN A 37 1.11 -24.41 -8.26
CA GLN A 37 2.08 -25.49 -8.55
C GLN A 37 3.06 -25.13 -9.67
N ASP A 38 3.06 -23.88 -10.13
CA ASP A 38 3.89 -23.39 -11.23
C ASP A 38 5.32 -23.01 -10.81
N GLY A 39 5.63 -23.11 -9.51
CA GLY A 39 6.93 -22.73 -8.94
C GLY A 39 7.15 -21.22 -8.85
N THR A 40 6.15 -20.41 -9.17
CA THR A 40 6.23 -18.95 -9.07
C THR A 40 6.20 -18.54 -7.60
N LEU A 41 7.18 -17.73 -7.19
CA LEU A 41 7.19 -17.15 -5.85
C LEU A 41 6.04 -16.15 -5.71
N LEU A 42 5.44 -16.07 -4.51
CA LEU A 42 4.46 -15.04 -4.21
C LEU A 42 5.04 -13.64 -4.46
N SER A 43 4.22 -12.77 -5.04
CA SER A 43 4.52 -11.34 -5.13
C SER A 43 4.52 -10.69 -3.74
N GLY A 44 5.10 -9.49 -3.63
CA GLY A 44 5.04 -8.70 -2.39
C GLY A 44 3.61 -8.51 -1.84
N PRO A 45 2.64 -8.08 -2.67
CA PRO A 45 1.23 -8.00 -2.27
C PRO A 45 0.62 -9.32 -1.79
N GLU A 46 0.94 -10.44 -2.45
CA GLU A 46 0.47 -11.77 -2.04
C GLU A 46 1.08 -12.22 -0.71
N ALA A 47 2.37 -11.93 -0.50
CA ALA A 47 3.05 -12.18 0.76
C ALA A 47 2.45 -11.32 1.90
N GLY A 48 2.09 -10.07 1.62
CA GLY A 48 1.32 -9.21 2.53
C GLY A 48 -0.06 -9.79 2.84
N ALA A 49 -0.75 -10.35 1.84
CA ALA A 49 -2.03 -11.04 2.05
C ALA A 49 -1.89 -12.29 2.93
N CYS A 50 -0.74 -12.98 2.89
CA CYS A 50 -0.44 -14.05 3.85
C CYS A 50 -0.37 -13.53 5.28
N LEU A 51 0.20 -12.35 5.53
CA LEU A 51 0.22 -11.74 6.87
C LEU A 51 -1.18 -11.38 7.35
N PHE A 52 -2.03 -10.85 6.47
CA PHE A 52 -3.45 -10.67 6.75
C PHE A 52 -4.13 -12.00 7.12
N ALA A 53 -3.97 -13.03 6.30
CA ALA A 53 -4.59 -14.34 6.52
C ALA A 53 -4.10 -15.02 7.81
N LEU A 54 -2.81 -14.87 8.14
CA LEU A 54 -2.24 -15.31 9.41
C LEU A 54 -2.94 -14.63 10.59
N LYS A 55 -3.15 -13.30 10.52
CA LYS A 55 -3.86 -12.56 11.57
C LYS A 55 -5.31 -13.00 11.73
N GLN A 56 -6.00 -13.32 10.63
CA GLN A 56 -7.39 -13.77 10.66
C GLN A 56 -7.57 -15.19 11.19
N THR A 57 -6.62 -16.09 10.91
CA THR A 57 -6.83 -17.54 11.08
C THR A 57 -5.87 -18.21 12.09
N GLY A 58 -4.73 -17.58 12.38
CA GLY A 58 -3.66 -18.17 13.18
C GLY A 58 -2.89 -19.33 12.51
N LYS A 59 -3.23 -19.70 11.26
CA LYS A 59 -2.62 -20.86 10.58
C LYS A 59 -1.18 -20.57 10.14
N GLN A 60 -0.26 -21.45 10.50
CA GLN A 60 1.17 -21.28 10.24
C GLN A 60 1.58 -21.47 8.78
N GLU A 61 0.72 -22.04 7.93
CA GLU A 61 0.97 -22.14 6.47
C GLU A 61 1.18 -20.76 5.84
N TYR A 62 0.39 -19.75 6.24
CA TYR A 62 0.55 -18.38 5.78
C TYR A 62 1.88 -17.78 6.26
N ARG A 63 2.28 -18.08 7.50
CA ARG A 63 3.57 -17.62 8.03
C ARG A 63 4.73 -18.20 7.22
N LYS A 64 4.72 -19.50 6.97
CA LYS A 64 5.76 -20.19 6.17
C LYS A 64 5.85 -19.63 4.75
N ALA A 65 4.72 -19.32 4.12
CA ALA A 65 4.70 -18.71 2.80
C ALA A 65 5.33 -17.31 2.81
N ALA A 66 5.00 -16.48 3.80
CA ALA A 66 5.61 -15.17 3.98
C ALA A 66 7.13 -15.26 4.28
N ASP A 67 7.55 -16.22 5.11
CA ASP A 67 8.96 -16.45 5.45
C ASP A 67 9.81 -16.71 4.20
N LEU A 68 9.29 -17.55 3.29
CA LEU A 68 9.98 -17.87 2.05
C LEU A 68 10.24 -16.61 1.21
N VAL A 69 9.25 -15.74 1.07
CA VAL A 69 9.39 -14.49 0.29
C VAL A 69 10.38 -13.56 0.98
N PHE A 70 10.23 -13.33 2.28
CA PHE A 70 11.07 -12.43 3.04
C PHE A 70 12.55 -12.85 3.01
N ASN A 71 12.84 -14.13 3.24
CA ASN A 71 14.21 -14.65 3.24
C ASN A 71 14.90 -14.48 1.89
N ARG A 72 14.18 -14.67 0.78
CA ARG A 72 14.74 -14.46 -0.57
C ARG A 72 15.05 -13.00 -0.85
N LEU A 73 14.22 -12.08 -0.36
CA LEU A 73 14.48 -10.64 -0.45
C LEU A 73 15.73 -10.25 0.35
N VAL A 74 15.84 -10.72 1.60
CA VAL A 74 17.02 -10.44 2.46
C VAL A 74 18.31 -11.04 1.90
N ASN A 75 18.25 -12.25 1.37
CA ASN A 75 19.42 -12.91 0.79
C ASN A 75 19.84 -12.32 -0.57
N GLY A 76 19.09 -11.36 -1.12
CA GLY A 76 19.36 -10.79 -2.44
C GLY A 76 19.15 -11.76 -3.61
N GLU A 77 18.44 -12.87 -3.39
CA GLU A 77 18.11 -13.84 -4.44
C GLU A 77 17.13 -13.26 -5.47
N THR A 78 16.37 -12.24 -5.05
CA THR A 78 15.45 -11.48 -5.89
C THR A 78 15.66 -9.99 -5.60
N ALA A 79 15.78 -9.16 -6.64
CA ALA A 79 15.83 -7.71 -6.47
C ALA A 79 14.52 -7.23 -5.79
N MET A 80 14.63 -6.36 -4.78
CA MET A 80 13.48 -5.85 -4.03
C MET A 80 12.47 -5.15 -4.95
N PRO A 81 11.30 -5.76 -5.22
CA PRO A 81 10.28 -5.10 -6.02
C PRO A 81 9.65 -3.98 -5.20
N GLU A 82 9.37 -2.84 -5.83
CA GLU A 82 8.76 -1.69 -5.14
C GLU A 82 7.47 -2.07 -4.39
N ALA A 83 6.58 -2.83 -5.06
CA ALA A 83 5.32 -3.28 -4.47
C ALA A 83 5.48 -4.25 -3.29
N ALA A 84 6.70 -4.75 -3.01
CA ALA A 84 6.98 -5.60 -1.86
C ALA A 84 7.37 -4.81 -0.60
N MET A 85 7.65 -3.50 -0.71
CA MET A 85 8.09 -2.71 0.45
C MET A 85 7.10 -2.69 1.62
N PRO A 86 5.77 -2.56 1.41
CA PRO A 86 4.83 -2.63 2.53
C PRO A 86 4.85 -3.98 3.23
N PHE A 87 4.94 -5.09 2.48
CA PHE A 87 5.08 -6.43 3.03
C PHE A 87 6.39 -6.58 3.82
N TYR A 88 7.50 -6.14 3.24
CA TYR A 88 8.82 -6.25 3.85
C TYR A 88 8.87 -5.49 5.19
N ALA A 89 8.32 -4.27 5.23
CA ALA A 89 8.19 -3.48 6.44
C ALA A 89 7.26 -4.12 7.49
N GLU A 90 6.10 -4.64 7.08
CA GLU A 90 5.17 -5.31 8.00
C GLU A 90 5.80 -6.56 8.60
N TYR A 91 6.45 -7.37 7.78
CA TYR A 91 7.13 -8.58 8.23
C TYR A 91 8.26 -8.25 9.22
N ASP A 92 9.14 -7.30 8.87
CA ASP A 92 10.27 -6.91 9.74
C ASP A 92 9.79 -6.36 11.09
N THR A 93 8.69 -5.59 11.06
CA THR A 93 8.03 -5.05 12.25
C THR A 93 7.48 -6.15 13.15
N LEU A 94 6.80 -7.14 12.56
CA LEU A 94 6.14 -8.21 13.32
C LEU A 94 7.14 -9.24 13.86
N PHE A 95 8.21 -9.54 13.12
CA PHE A 95 8.97 -10.79 13.36
C PHE A 95 10.47 -10.63 13.52
N ASN A 96 11.07 -9.56 12.99
CA ASN A 96 12.53 -9.38 13.01
C ASN A 96 12.99 -8.22 13.87
N LYS A 97 12.13 -7.73 14.78
CA LYS A 97 12.46 -6.64 15.71
C LYS A 97 12.94 -5.38 14.97
N LYS A 98 12.41 -5.13 13.77
CA LYS A 98 12.64 -3.90 13.01
C LYS A 98 14.10 -3.76 12.55
N ALA A 99 14.78 -4.88 12.32
CA ALA A 99 16.20 -4.93 12.02
C ALA A 99 16.55 -4.28 10.68
N HIS A 100 15.60 -4.19 9.76
CA HIS A 100 15.80 -3.72 8.39
C HIS A 100 15.19 -2.34 8.12
N TYR A 101 14.76 -1.60 9.14
CA TYR A 101 14.21 -0.24 8.97
C TYR A 101 15.19 0.73 8.29
N GLY A 102 16.49 0.59 8.56
CA GLY A 102 17.52 1.39 7.90
C GLY A 102 17.60 1.12 6.41
N GLU A 103 17.45 -0.14 5.99
CA GLU A 103 17.43 -0.52 4.57
C GLU A 103 16.18 0.01 3.86
N ILE A 104 15.02 -0.05 4.52
CA ILE A 104 13.76 0.51 4.02
C ILE A 104 13.88 2.01 3.83
N ALA A 105 14.43 2.72 4.83
CA ALA A 105 14.67 4.17 4.75
C ALA A 105 15.59 4.51 3.58
N ALA A 106 16.74 3.83 3.49
CA ALA A 106 17.74 4.06 2.44
C ALA A 106 17.17 3.85 1.03
N TYR A 107 16.29 2.86 0.83
CA TYR A 107 15.63 2.64 -0.46
C TYR A 107 14.84 3.87 -0.92
N PHE A 108 14.02 4.45 -0.04
CA PHE A 108 13.19 5.61 -0.39
C PHE A 108 14.00 6.90 -0.47
N GLU A 109 15.01 7.08 0.40
CA GLU A 109 15.93 8.23 0.36
C GLU A 109 16.75 8.28 -0.93
N GLY A 110 17.05 7.12 -1.53
CA GLY A 110 17.74 7.03 -2.81
C GLY A 110 16.94 7.51 -4.02
N LYS A 111 15.63 7.75 -3.89
CA LYS A 111 14.79 8.18 -5.02
C LYS A 111 15.00 9.66 -5.36
N LYS A 112 15.30 9.93 -6.64
CA LYS A 112 15.56 11.29 -7.17
C LYS A 112 14.31 12.01 -7.65
N ALA A 113 13.32 11.26 -8.12
CA ALA A 113 12.04 11.76 -8.59
C ALA A 113 10.96 10.82 -8.07
N TRP A 114 9.82 11.38 -7.72
CA TRP A 114 8.67 10.63 -7.22
C TRP A 114 7.63 10.45 -8.32
N SER A 115 6.88 9.36 -8.28
CA SER A 115 5.62 9.15 -9.00
C SER A 115 4.46 9.11 -7.99
N GLY A 116 3.22 9.17 -8.47
CA GLY A 116 2.05 8.98 -7.61
C GLY A 116 2.03 7.58 -7.00
N ARG A 117 2.39 6.57 -7.81
CA ARG A 117 2.52 5.18 -7.37
C ARG A 117 3.59 5.02 -6.29
N GLU A 118 4.75 5.63 -6.46
CA GLU A 118 5.84 5.59 -5.46
C GLU A 118 5.42 6.23 -4.14
N ALA A 119 4.65 7.33 -4.19
CA ALA A 119 4.09 7.95 -2.99
C ALA A 119 3.07 7.03 -2.29
N ALA A 120 2.26 6.28 -3.05
CA ALA A 120 1.32 5.30 -2.53
C ALA A 120 2.04 4.14 -1.81
N VAL A 121 3.08 3.59 -2.43
CA VAL A 121 3.90 2.54 -1.83
C VAL A 121 4.62 3.05 -0.57
N LEU A 122 5.10 4.30 -0.58
CA LEU A 122 5.73 4.91 0.59
C LEU A 122 4.74 5.02 1.76
N ILE A 123 3.53 5.54 1.55
CA ILE A 123 2.56 5.65 2.66
C ILE A 123 2.08 4.27 3.15
N ASP A 124 1.94 3.30 2.24
CA ASP A 124 1.64 1.91 2.62
C ASP A 124 2.77 1.32 3.45
N THR A 125 4.02 1.64 3.13
CA THR A 125 5.17 1.21 3.91
C THR A 125 5.20 1.87 5.29
N ILE A 126 4.96 3.19 5.37
CA ILE A 126 4.89 3.94 6.63
C ILE A 126 3.79 3.37 7.55
N GLU A 127 2.62 3.01 7.01
CA GLU A 127 1.52 2.41 7.78
C GLU A 127 1.95 1.11 8.49
N LYS A 128 2.84 0.34 7.87
CA LYS A 128 3.32 -0.95 8.38
C LYS A 128 4.46 -0.84 9.38
N MET A 129 5.04 0.35 9.53
CA MET A 129 6.14 0.61 10.44
C MET A 129 5.65 1.01 11.85
N SER A 130 6.44 0.63 12.84
CA SER A 130 6.27 1.01 14.24
C SER A 130 7.00 2.32 14.54
N MET A 131 6.38 3.18 15.34
CA MET A 131 6.99 4.43 15.81
C MET A 131 8.09 4.22 16.87
N GLU A 132 8.35 3.01 17.35
CA GLU A 132 9.39 2.75 18.35
C GLU A 132 10.81 3.07 17.82
N ILE A 133 11.03 2.92 16.52
CA ILE A 133 12.24 3.43 15.86
C ILE A 133 11.86 4.70 15.08
N TYR A 134 11.65 5.75 15.86
CA TYR A 134 11.03 6.99 15.38
C TYR A 134 11.83 7.69 14.28
N GLU A 135 13.16 7.58 14.28
CA GLU A 135 14.04 8.26 13.32
C GLU A 135 13.71 7.88 11.87
N TYR A 136 13.71 6.58 11.54
CA TYR A 136 13.38 6.10 10.20
C TYR A 136 11.93 6.38 9.83
N TYR A 137 11.00 6.15 10.75
CA TYR A 137 9.58 6.47 10.55
C TYR A 137 9.39 7.95 10.18
N ARG A 138 10.07 8.85 10.91
CA ARG A 138 10.00 10.29 10.70
C ARG A 138 10.62 10.72 9.37
N ALA A 139 11.77 10.17 9.03
CA ALA A 139 12.44 10.45 7.75
C ALA A 139 11.52 10.12 6.56
N LEU A 140 10.88 8.95 6.58
CA LEU A 140 9.93 8.54 5.55
C LEU A 140 8.69 9.44 5.49
N CYS A 141 8.16 9.86 6.64
CA CYS A 141 7.05 10.82 6.68
C CYS A 141 7.42 12.17 6.03
N ASP A 142 8.65 12.63 6.22
CA ASP A 142 9.12 13.89 5.63
C ASP A 142 9.39 13.76 4.13
N LEU A 143 9.90 12.62 3.67
CA LEU A 143 9.97 12.28 2.24
C LEU A 143 8.59 12.27 1.58
N LEU A 144 7.58 11.66 2.22
CA LEU A 144 6.23 11.63 1.67
C LEU A 144 5.65 13.04 1.52
N LYS A 145 5.83 13.90 2.53
CA LYS A 145 5.42 15.31 2.46
C LYS A 145 6.09 16.04 1.30
N GLN A 146 7.37 15.78 1.06
CA GLN A 146 8.10 16.36 -0.07
C GLN A 146 7.54 15.86 -1.40
N ALA A 147 7.35 14.55 -1.56
CA ALA A 147 6.81 13.93 -2.76
C ALA A 147 5.45 14.51 -3.14
N VAL A 148 4.53 14.60 -2.15
CA VAL A 148 3.19 15.16 -2.35
C VAL A 148 3.25 16.64 -2.71
N ARG A 149 4.09 17.45 -2.06
CA ARG A 149 4.23 18.88 -2.39
C ARG A 149 4.75 19.14 -3.80
N GLN A 150 5.63 18.28 -4.30
CA GLN A 150 6.18 18.40 -5.65
C GLN A 150 5.18 18.01 -6.75
N LYS A 151 4.28 17.07 -6.44
CA LYS A 151 3.37 16.48 -7.43
C LYS A 151 1.96 17.03 -7.41
N LEU A 152 1.48 17.46 -6.25
CA LEU A 152 0.13 17.96 -6.12
C LEU A 152 0.06 19.37 -6.73
N PRO A 153 -0.70 19.57 -7.82
CA PRO A 153 -0.77 20.87 -8.47
C PRO A 153 -1.44 21.91 -7.57
N ALA A 154 -0.91 23.14 -7.56
CA ALA A 154 -1.39 24.23 -6.71
C ALA A 154 -2.86 24.60 -6.95
N GLU A 155 -3.34 24.46 -8.19
CA GLU A 155 -4.71 24.81 -8.59
C GLU A 155 -5.61 23.59 -8.87
N GLY A 156 -5.10 22.37 -8.60
CA GLY A 156 -5.79 21.14 -8.99
C GLY A 156 -5.80 20.90 -10.52
N PRO A 157 -6.12 19.68 -10.97
CA PRO A 157 -6.26 19.39 -12.39
C PRO A 157 -7.53 20.02 -12.98
N ARG A 158 -7.50 20.46 -14.24
CA ARG A 158 -8.69 21.00 -14.93
C ARG A 158 -9.72 19.88 -15.15
N PRO A 159 -11.04 20.15 -14.96
CA PRO A 159 -12.09 19.13 -15.09
C PRO A 159 -12.13 18.41 -16.44
N GLU A 160 -11.65 19.07 -17.49
CA GLU A 160 -11.71 18.61 -18.88
C GLU A 160 -10.63 17.58 -19.25
N VAL A 161 -9.62 17.37 -18.39
CA VAL A 161 -8.54 16.40 -18.64
C VAL A 161 -8.90 15.07 -17.99
N LEU A 162 -8.76 13.96 -18.73
CA LEU A 162 -8.91 12.61 -18.17
C LEU A 162 -7.91 12.40 -17.04
N LEU A 163 -8.35 11.72 -15.97
CA LEU A 163 -7.49 11.43 -14.83
C LEU A 163 -6.53 10.33 -15.27
N ASN A 164 -5.23 10.59 -15.19
CA ASN A 164 -4.25 9.54 -15.46
C ASN A 164 -4.01 8.69 -14.19
N GLU A 165 -3.46 7.49 -14.37
CA GLU A 165 -3.25 6.54 -13.28
C GLU A 165 -2.31 7.11 -12.19
N GLU A 166 -1.29 7.88 -12.56
CA GLU A 166 -0.36 8.52 -11.63
C GLU A 166 -1.05 9.54 -10.72
N GLU A 167 -1.97 10.34 -11.26
CA GLU A 167 -2.80 11.25 -10.46
C GLU A 167 -3.71 10.47 -9.51
N ALA A 168 -4.30 9.35 -9.95
CA ALA A 168 -5.14 8.51 -9.10
C ALA A 168 -4.35 7.92 -7.92
N TRP A 169 -3.13 7.40 -8.17
CA TRP A 169 -2.24 6.92 -7.12
C TRP A 169 -1.81 8.04 -6.15
N LEU A 170 -1.60 9.26 -6.65
CA LEU A 170 -1.35 10.40 -5.79
C LEU A 170 -2.56 10.73 -4.90
N GLY A 171 -3.78 10.65 -5.45
CA GLY A 171 -5.01 10.80 -4.67
C GLY A 171 -5.13 9.76 -3.55
N TYR A 172 -4.83 8.50 -3.86
CA TYR A 172 -4.73 7.42 -2.88
C TYR A 172 -3.76 7.79 -1.75
N ALA A 173 -2.54 8.18 -2.12
CA ALA A 173 -1.49 8.49 -1.17
C ALA A 173 -1.87 9.67 -0.25
N VAL A 174 -2.47 10.72 -0.82
CA VAL A 174 -2.93 11.90 -0.07
C VAL A 174 -4.03 11.53 0.93
N LEU A 175 -5.06 10.81 0.50
CA LEU A 175 -6.18 10.43 1.38
C LEU A 175 -5.69 9.54 2.53
N LYS A 176 -4.85 8.54 2.23
CA LYS A 176 -4.29 7.65 3.25
C LYS A 176 -3.38 8.42 4.22
N ALA A 177 -2.50 9.26 3.70
CA ALA A 177 -1.57 10.03 4.53
C ALA A 177 -2.27 11.06 5.43
N CYS A 178 -3.40 11.62 5.00
CA CYS A 178 -4.24 12.44 5.86
C CYS A 178 -4.91 11.60 6.97
N SER A 179 -5.46 10.44 6.63
CA SER A 179 -6.09 9.53 7.60
C SER A 179 -5.12 9.01 8.66
N LEU A 180 -3.85 8.81 8.30
CA LEU A 180 -2.78 8.41 9.22
C LEU A 180 -2.12 9.60 9.96
N GLY A 181 -2.56 10.84 9.73
CA GLY A 181 -2.00 12.04 10.37
C GLY A 181 -0.60 12.45 9.88
N VAL A 182 -0.09 11.81 8.83
CA VAL A 182 1.21 12.17 8.20
C VAL A 182 1.10 13.49 7.44
N LEU A 183 -0.04 13.72 6.77
CA LEU A 183 -0.40 14.98 6.14
C LEU A 183 -1.49 15.70 6.93
N ASN A 184 -1.43 17.04 6.94
CA ASN A 184 -2.50 17.87 7.50
C ASN A 184 -3.76 17.74 6.63
N ARG A 185 -4.84 17.25 7.23
CA ARG A 185 -6.12 16.99 6.55
C ARG A 185 -6.73 18.26 5.93
N GLU A 186 -6.75 19.37 6.64
CA GLU A 186 -7.33 20.63 6.16
C GLU A 186 -6.60 21.17 4.93
N LYS A 187 -5.27 21.02 4.90
CA LYS A 187 -4.43 21.50 3.80
C LYS A 187 -4.50 20.62 2.55
N TYR A 188 -4.52 19.29 2.71
CA TYR A 188 -4.35 18.37 1.58
C TYR A 188 -5.58 17.53 1.24
N GLY A 189 -6.50 17.32 2.18
CA GLY A 189 -7.58 16.35 2.06
C GLY A 189 -8.51 16.61 0.87
N GLU A 190 -8.92 17.86 0.68
CA GLU A 190 -9.81 18.26 -0.41
C GLU A 190 -9.17 18.03 -1.81
N ALA A 191 -7.83 18.07 -1.92
CA ALA A 191 -7.16 17.69 -3.16
C ALA A 191 -7.26 16.18 -3.43
N GLY A 192 -7.10 15.35 -2.42
CA GLY A 192 -7.33 13.90 -2.51
C GLY A 192 -8.78 13.56 -2.89
N LEU A 193 -9.76 14.23 -2.26
CA LEU A 193 -11.18 14.05 -2.57
C LEU A 193 -11.54 14.47 -3.99
N ARG A 194 -10.95 15.55 -4.53
CA ARG A 194 -11.14 15.93 -5.94
C ARG A 194 -10.64 14.85 -6.90
N ILE A 195 -9.48 14.25 -6.61
CA ILE A 195 -8.96 13.15 -7.42
C ILE A 195 -9.89 11.94 -7.36
N TRP A 196 -10.36 11.55 -6.16
CA TRP A 196 -11.34 10.48 -5.99
C TRP A 196 -12.61 10.71 -6.80
N ARG A 197 -13.24 11.88 -6.69
CA ARG A 197 -14.48 12.20 -7.41
C ARG A 197 -14.31 12.10 -8.93
N ARG A 198 -13.15 12.50 -9.46
CA ARG A 198 -12.84 12.34 -10.90
C ARG A 198 -12.64 10.87 -11.26
N PHE A 199 -11.93 10.13 -10.43
CA PHE A 199 -11.68 8.70 -10.63
C PHE A 199 -12.98 7.89 -10.65
N GLU A 200 -13.88 8.15 -9.70
CA GLU A 200 -15.17 7.45 -9.56
C GLU A 200 -16.06 7.63 -10.79
N VAL A 201 -16.07 8.82 -11.39
CA VAL A 201 -16.84 9.10 -12.62
C VAL A 201 -16.26 8.39 -13.85
N GLN A 202 -14.94 8.20 -13.91
CA GLN A 202 -14.24 7.63 -15.07
C GLN A 202 -14.17 6.09 -15.05
N GLN A 203 -14.43 5.45 -13.92
CA GLN A 203 -14.21 4.02 -13.79
C GLN A 203 -15.28 3.17 -14.49
N ASP A 204 -14.82 2.32 -15.40
CA ASP A 204 -15.47 1.05 -15.74
C ASP A 204 -14.83 -0.06 -14.87
N LYS A 205 -15.24 -0.11 -13.59
CA LYS A 205 -14.98 -1.19 -12.61
C LYS A 205 -13.60 -1.90 -12.70
N GLY A 206 -12.52 -1.20 -12.40
CA GLY A 206 -11.23 -1.84 -12.11
C GLY A 206 -11.21 -2.33 -10.65
N GLU A 207 -11.27 -3.65 -10.42
CA GLU A 207 -11.49 -4.22 -9.08
C GLU A 207 -10.32 -3.97 -8.10
N GLY A 208 -9.04 -4.12 -8.45
CA GLY A 208 -7.94 -4.05 -7.49
C GLY A 208 -7.63 -2.63 -6.99
N PHE A 209 -6.96 -1.83 -7.82
CA PHE A 209 -6.60 -0.46 -7.44
C PHE A 209 -7.84 0.42 -7.19
N GLY A 210 -8.94 0.21 -7.91
CA GLY A 210 -10.20 0.92 -7.65
C GLY A 210 -10.74 0.67 -6.24
N ASN A 211 -10.68 -0.58 -5.77
CA ASN A 211 -11.03 -0.90 -4.38
C ASN A 211 -10.07 -0.27 -3.38
N MET A 212 -8.76 -0.25 -3.65
CA MET A 212 -7.79 0.43 -2.78
C MET A 212 -8.14 1.92 -2.62
N LEU A 213 -8.33 2.64 -3.73
CA LEU A 213 -8.64 4.07 -3.68
C LEU A 213 -10.01 4.34 -3.04
N LYS A 214 -11.02 3.53 -3.35
CA LYS A 214 -12.33 3.59 -2.70
C LYS A 214 -12.23 3.38 -1.19
N ALA A 215 -11.44 2.39 -0.75
CA ALA A 215 -11.23 2.13 0.67
C ALA A 215 -10.65 3.36 1.39
N GLN A 216 -9.65 4.02 0.79
CA GLN A 216 -9.06 5.22 1.40
C GLN A 216 -10.03 6.40 1.43
N TYR A 217 -10.87 6.58 0.41
CA TYR A 217 -11.98 7.54 0.47
C TYR A 217 -12.92 7.24 1.64
N LEU A 218 -13.37 5.98 1.78
CA LEU A 218 -14.29 5.58 2.86
C LEU A 218 -13.67 5.74 4.25
N ILE A 219 -12.38 5.48 4.42
CA ILE A 219 -11.66 5.70 5.67
C ILE A 219 -11.55 7.21 5.94
N PHE A 220 -11.19 7.98 4.92
CA PHE A 220 -11.04 9.43 5.04
C PHE A 220 -12.35 10.10 5.47
N GLU A 221 -13.50 9.72 4.92
CA GLU A 221 -14.81 10.30 5.28
C GLU A 221 -15.27 9.96 6.71
N LYS A 222 -14.75 8.88 7.30
CA LYS A 222 -15.12 8.45 8.66
C LYS A 222 -14.33 9.15 9.78
N ASN A 223 -13.16 9.69 9.44
CA ASN A 223 -12.22 10.34 10.35
C ASN A 223 -12.32 11.87 10.27
#